data_AF-A0A428PCM3-F1
#
_entry.id   AF-A0A428PCM3-F1
#
_cell.length_a   1.000
_cell.length_b   1.000
_cell.length_c   1.000
_cell.angle_alpha   90.00
_cell.angle_beta   90.00
_cell.angle_gamma   90.00
#
_symmetry.space_group_name_H-M   'P 1'
#
loop_
_entity.id
_entity.type
_entity.pdbx_description
1 polymer ?
#
loop_
_entity_poly.entity_id
_entity_poly.type
_entity_poly.pdbx_seq_one_letter_code
_entity_poly.pdbx_strand_id
1 'polypeptide(L)'
;MTGSEFVYYYYNPSLPAAVVFVVLFGLSELAHVCQIVHSRTWYFVPFVIGCIFEAIGYIGRTLSAEEAPDFSKIPYILQSLLLLLGPTFFAASIYMVLARIIILLQAGHLSVVKPSWLIKVFVTGDVLSFLAQSGGGGMLANAKSKTATDRAEWVIVAGLAIQIIFFDFFMLATLIFHTRIHSNPTQASRELQVPWKKLIYILYATSVFIMIRSVFRIVEYIMGRGSELQDNEFWLYVFDASLMAMTSMLFNGFHPGRVLRNTATTVKTEA
;
A
#
# COMPACT_ATOMS: atom_id res chain seq x y z
N MET A 1 19.55 15.60 35.92
CA MET A 1 18.61 16.02 34.85
C MET A 1 18.74 14.99 33.73
N THR A 2 17.99 13.90 33.89
CA THR A 2 18.02 12.70 33.04
C THR A 2 17.26 12.96 31.74
N GLY A 3 17.78 12.45 30.63
CA GLY A 3 17.38 12.81 29.27
C GLY A 3 15.88 12.72 29.02
N SER A 4 15.36 13.65 28.21
CA SER A 4 13.98 13.65 27.74
C SER A 4 13.60 12.27 27.22
N GLU A 5 12.71 11.59 27.94
CA GLU A 5 12.16 10.30 27.57
C GLU A 5 11.46 10.44 26.21
N PHE A 6 11.66 9.47 25.32
CA PHE A 6 11.04 9.52 24.00
C PHE A 6 9.53 9.41 24.14
N VAL A 7 8.80 10.44 23.72
CA VAL A 7 7.33 10.44 23.73
C VAL A 7 6.82 9.63 22.54
N TYR A 8 6.15 8.50 22.82
CA TYR A 8 5.57 7.61 21.81
C TYR A 8 4.30 8.19 21.18
N TYR A 9 3.43 8.76 22.01
CA TYR A 9 2.20 9.44 21.57
C TYR A 9 2.00 10.74 22.34
N TYR A 10 1.48 11.75 21.65
CA TYR A 10 1.01 13.00 22.25
C TYR A 10 -0.50 12.95 22.59
N TYR A 11 -1.14 11.81 22.33
CA TYR A 11 -2.56 11.51 22.58
C TYR A 11 -2.70 10.07 23.08
N ASN A 12 -3.84 9.73 23.68
CA ASN A 12 -4.17 8.34 24.01
C ASN A 12 -4.86 7.68 22.81
N PRO A 13 -4.31 6.60 22.23
CA PRO A 13 -4.91 5.94 21.07
C PRO A 13 -6.32 5.41 21.35
N SER A 14 -7.24 5.58 20.40
CA SER A 14 -8.60 5.05 20.52
C SER A 14 -8.65 3.53 20.33
N LEU A 15 -8.89 2.82 21.43
CA LEU A 15 -9.16 1.38 21.43
C LEU A 15 -10.27 0.96 20.45
N PRO A 16 -11.49 1.55 20.48
CA PRO A 16 -12.56 1.12 19.59
C PRO A 16 -12.22 1.35 18.12
N ALA A 17 -11.54 2.44 17.77
CA ALA A 17 -11.12 2.69 16.40
C ALA A 17 -10.09 1.66 15.93
N ALA A 18 -9.06 1.37 16.73
CA ALA A 18 -8.05 0.35 16.39
C ALA A 18 -8.69 -1.03 16.19
N VAL A 19 -9.57 -1.47 17.09
CA VAL A 19 -10.26 -2.77 17.01
C VAL A 19 -11.11 -2.89 15.75
N VAL A 20 -11.83 -1.83 15.35
CA VAL A 20 -12.60 -1.82 14.10
C VAL A 20 -11.71 -2.12 12.90
N PHE A 21 -10.54 -1.47 12.80
CA PHE A 21 -9.63 -1.70 11.68
C PHE A 21 -8.96 -3.09 11.74
N VAL A 22 -8.65 -3.63 12.92
CA VAL A 22 -8.20 -5.03 13.06
C VAL A 22 -9.24 -5.99 12.47
N VAL A 23 -10.51 -5.81 12.82
CA VAL A 23 -11.59 -6.67 12.31
C VAL A 23 -11.77 -6.50 10.79
N LEU A 24 -11.75 -5.27 10.28
CA LEU A 24 -11.88 -5.00 8.85
C LEU A 24 -10.75 -5.65 8.04
N PHE A 25 -9.49 -5.45 8.43
CA PHE A 25 -8.36 -6.04 7.72
C PHE A 25 -8.28 -7.55 7.90
N GLY A 26 -8.56 -8.08 9.10
CA GLY A 26 -8.57 -9.52 9.36
C GLY A 26 -9.64 -10.27 8.56
N LEU A 27 -10.89 -9.76 8.54
CA LEU A 27 -11.95 -10.36 7.71
C LEU A 27 -11.63 -10.24 6.21
N SER A 28 -11.07 -9.11 5.80
CA SER A 28 -10.66 -8.89 4.42
C SER A 28 -9.56 -9.85 3.98
N GLU A 29 -8.55 -10.05 4.82
CA GLU A 29 -7.45 -10.98 4.58
C GLU A 29 -7.97 -12.41 4.38
N LEU A 30 -8.85 -12.89 5.27
CA LEU A 30 -9.45 -14.22 5.15
C LEU A 30 -10.23 -14.38 3.84
N ALA A 31 -10.97 -13.35 3.44
CA ALA A 31 -11.69 -13.33 2.17
C ALA A 31 -10.72 -13.42 0.98
N HIS A 32 -9.65 -12.62 0.97
CA HIS A 32 -8.62 -12.65 -0.08
C HIS A 32 -7.89 -13.99 -0.15
N VAL A 33 -7.54 -14.60 0.99
CA VAL A 33 -6.92 -15.93 1.02
C VAL A 33 -7.83 -16.97 0.36
N CYS A 34 -9.11 -17.00 0.73
CA CYS A 34 -10.11 -17.87 0.10
C CYS A 34 -10.22 -17.61 -1.42
N GLN A 35 -10.26 -16.35 -1.83
CA GLN A 35 -10.35 -15.96 -3.24
C GLN A 35 -9.10 -16.37 -4.04
N ILE A 36 -7.90 -16.17 -3.50
CA ILE A 36 -6.64 -16.53 -4.16
C ILE A 36 -6.52 -18.05 -4.30
N VAL A 37 -6.84 -18.81 -3.26
CA VAL A 37 -6.79 -20.28 -3.31
C VAL A 37 -7.80 -20.83 -4.31
N HIS A 38 -9.05 -20.33 -4.28
CA HIS A 38 -10.11 -20.79 -5.18
C HIS A 38 -9.85 -20.42 -6.65
N SER A 39 -9.38 -19.20 -6.92
CA SER A 39 -9.11 -18.72 -8.27
C SER A 39 -7.68 -18.98 -8.77
N ARG A 40 -6.81 -19.56 -7.93
CA ARG A 40 -5.39 -19.87 -8.20
C ARG A 40 -4.57 -18.66 -8.66
N THR A 41 -4.89 -17.47 -8.17
CA THR A 41 -4.20 -16.21 -8.52
C THR A 41 -3.04 -15.91 -7.58
N TRP A 42 -2.05 -16.78 -7.53
CA TRP A 42 -0.88 -16.66 -6.64
C TRP A 42 -0.09 -15.36 -6.81
N TYR A 43 -0.22 -14.69 -7.95
CA TYR A 43 0.38 -13.37 -8.16
C TYR A 43 -0.19 -12.27 -7.24
N PHE A 44 -1.35 -12.51 -6.64
CA PHE A 44 -2.02 -11.54 -5.76
C PHE A 44 -1.66 -11.77 -4.27
N VAL A 45 -0.75 -12.70 -3.96
CA VAL A 45 -0.24 -12.95 -2.60
C VAL A 45 0.31 -11.70 -1.92
N PRO A 46 1.05 -10.79 -2.58
CA PRO A 46 1.49 -9.55 -1.94
C PRO A 46 0.32 -8.77 -1.32
N PHE A 47 -0.86 -8.77 -1.95
CA PHE A 47 -2.03 -8.07 -1.42
C PHE A 47 -2.47 -8.63 -0.06
N VAL A 48 -2.43 -9.95 0.11
CA VAL A 48 -2.71 -10.60 1.39
C VAL A 48 -1.68 -10.21 2.44
N ILE A 49 -0.39 -10.20 2.07
CA ILE A 49 0.69 -9.74 2.96
C ILE A 49 0.44 -8.29 3.41
N GLY A 50 0.00 -7.41 2.50
CA GLY A 50 -0.40 -6.05 2.84
C GLY A 50 -1.53 -6.01 3.86
N CYS A 51 -2.57 -6.84 3.70
CA CYS A 51 -3.68 -6.93 4.67
C CYS A 51 -3.21 -7.43 6.04
N ILE A 52 -2.32 -8.43 6.06
CA ILE A 52 -1.69 -8.94 7.30
C ILE A 52 -0.93 -7.82 8.01
N PHE A 53 -0.15 -7.04 7.26
CA PHE A 53 0.64 -5.94 7.81
C PHE A 53 -0.27 -4.87 8.43
N GLU A 54 -1.33 -4.49 7.73
CA GLU A 54 -2.33 -3.56 8.28
C GLU A 54 -3.00 -4.13 9.54
N ALA A 55 -3.44 -5.40 9.51
CA ALA A 55 -4.08 -6.05 10.67
C ALA A 55 -3.14 -6.09 11.89
N ILE A 56 -1.90 -6.56 11.72
CA ILE A 56 -0.91 -6.62 12.82
C ILE A 56 -0.52 -5.22 13.27
N GLY A 57 -0.42 -4.25 12.36
CA GLY A 57 -0.17 -2.85 12.70
C GLY A 57 -1.26 -2.29 13.60
N TYR A 58 -2.54 -2.52 13.28
CA TYR A 58 -3.65 -2.11 14.14
C TYR A 58 -3.76 -2.94 15.42
N ILE A 59 -3.31 -4.21 15.45
CA ILE A 59 -3.17 -4.97 16.71
C ILE A 59 -2.14 -4.29 17.63
N GLY A 60 -0.98 -3.89 17.08
CA GLY A 60 0.02 -3.11 17.84
C GLY A 60 -0.56 -1.78 18.35
N ARG A 61 -1.46 -1.16 17.59
CA ARG A 61 -2.17 0.05 18.01
C ARG A 61 -3.22 -0.21 19.10
N THR A 62 -3.95 -1.31 19.03
CA THR A 62 -4.87 -1.77 20.09
C THR A 62 -4.11 -2.00 21.40
N LEU A 63 -2.97 -2.70 21.36
CA LEU A 63 -2.13 -2.91 22.54
C LEU A 63 -1.62 -1.58 23.11
N SER A 64 -1.20 -0.65 22.25
CA SER A 64 -0.79 0.70 22.70
C SER A 64 -1.95 1.47 23.35
N ALA A 65 -3.19 1.26 22.91
CA ALA A 65 -4.37 1.88 23.50
C ALA A 65 -4.69 1.31 24.90
N GLU A 66 -4.46 0.01 25.12
CA GLU A 66 -4.64 -0.66 26.41
C GLU A 66 -3.54 -0.30 27.42
N GLU A 67 -2.31 -0.10 26.95
CA GLU A 67 -1.16 0.29 27.77
C GLU A 67 -1.17 1.78 28.17
N ALA A 68 -2.02 2.61 27.55
CA ALA A 68 -2.02 4.05 27.77
C ALA A 68 -2.25 4.40 29.27
N PRO A 69 -1.44 5.31 29.86
CA PRO A 69 -0.42 6.16 29.23
C PRO A 69 1.01 5.59 29.24
N ASP A 70 1.23 4.41 29.82
CA ASP A 70 2.55 3.79 30.01
C ASP A 70 2.91 2.88 28.83
N PHE A 71 3.19 3.50 27.68
CA PHE A 71 3.38 2.79 26.42
C PHE A 71 4.65 1.93 26.37
N SER A 72 4.51 0.70 25.87
CA SER A 72 5.64 -0.16 25.53
C SER A 72 6.24 0.16 24.16
N LYS A 73 7.56 -0.03 24.01
CA LYS A 73 8.27 0.21 22.75
C LYS A 73 7.83 -0.71 21.60
N ILE A 74 7.49 -1.98 21.88
CA ILE A 74 7.21 -2.98 20.84
C ILE A 74 5.88 -2.70 20.11
N PRO A 75 4.74 -2.48 20.79
CA PRO A 75 3.48 -2.12 20.12
C PRO A 75 3.56 -0.87 19.24
N TYR A 76 4.32 0.13 19.69
CA TYR A 76 4.59 1.35 18.90
C TYR A 76 5.42 1.06 17.63
N ILE A 77 6.48 0.26 17.74
CA ILE A 77 7.30 -0.11 16.57
C ILE A 77 6.48 -0.93 15.58
N LEU A 78 5.71 -1.91 16.06
CA LEU A 78 4.89 -2.78 15.22
C LEU A 78 3.91 -1.95 14.39
N GLN A 79 3.14 -1.05 15.01
CA GLN A 79 2.22 -0.22 14.23
C GLN A 79 2.95 0.74 13.30
N SER A 80 4.00 1.41 13.78
CA SER A 80 4.66 2.47 13.02
C SER A 80 5.32 1.91 11.76
N LEU A 81 5.90 0.71 11.86
CA LEU A 81 6.48 0.03 10.71
C LEU A 81 5.40 -0.64 9.87
N LEU A 82 4.55 -1.50 10.43
CA LEU A 82 3.67 -2.32 9.59
C LEU A 82 2.58 -1.51 8.89
N LEU A 83 2.02 -0.49 9.55
CA LEU A 83 1.06 0.42 8.90
C LEU A 83 1.72 1.23 7.78
N LEU A 84 2.99 1.60 7.94
CA LEU A 84 3.75 2.31 6.90
C LEU A 84 4.04 1.39 5.69
N LEU A 85 4.34 0.12 5.95
CA LEU A 85 4.78 -0.84 4.94
C LEU A 85 3.64 -1.54 4.20
N GLY A 86 2.47 -1.75 4.82
CA GLY A 86 1.34 -2.49 4.22
C GLY A 86 1.00 -2.06 2.78
N PRO A 87 0.86 -0.76 2.49
CA PRO A 87 0.44 -0.32 1.15
C PRO A 87 1.50 -0.38 0.07
N THR A 88 2.77 -0.56 0.41
CA THR A 88 3.77 -0.92 -0.59
C THR A 88 3.42 -2.26 -1.24
N PHE A 89 2.84 -3.20 -0.47
CA PHE A 89 2.35 -4.47 -1.01
C PHE A 89 1.05 -4.32 -1.80
N PHE A 90 0.17 -3.39 -1.43
CA PHE A 90 -1.01 -3.06 -2.25
C PHE A 90 -0.58 -2.46 -3.59
N ALA A 91 0.37 -1.53 -3.59
CA ALA A 91 0.96 -0.95 -4.79
C ALA A 91 1.58 -2.03 -5.70
N ALA A 92 2.44 -2.89 -5.14
CA ALA A 92 3.04 -4.01 -5.87
C ALA A 92 1.98 -4.91 -6.53
N SER A 93 0.86 -5.16 -5.85
CA SER A 93 -0.23 -6.00 -6.37
C SER A 93 -0.94 -5.37 -7.56
N ILE A 94 -1.24 -4.07 -7.51
CA ILE A 94 -1.91 -3.37 -8.62
C ILE A 94 -1.01 -3.26 -9.85
N TYR A 95 0.32 -3.21 -9.67
CA TYR A 95 1.29 -3.29 -10.77
C TYR A 95 1.21 -4.64 -11.48
N MET A 96 1.16 -5.73 -10.71
CA MET A 96 1.02 -7.08 -11.26
C MET A 96 -0.32 -7.26 -11.99
N VAL A 97 -1.40 -6.69 -11.46
CA VAL A 97 -2.71 -6.70 -12.12
C VAL A 97 -2.64 -5.97 -13.46
N LEU A 98 -2.07 -4.77 -13.52
CA LEU A 98 -1.95 -4.03 -14.79
C LEU A 98 -1.09 -4.78 -15.81
N ALA A 99 0.08 -5.27 -15.42
CA ALA A 99 0.95 -6.05 -16.30
C ALA A 99 0.20 -7.24 -16.93
N ARG A 100 -0.62 -7.93 -16.12
CA ARG A 100 -1.43 -9.06 -16.58
C ARG A 100 -2.59 -8.65 -17.47
N ILE A 101 -3.21 -7.49 -17.25
CA ILE A 101 -4.21 -6.94 -18.18
C ILE A 101 -3.58 -6.65 -19.53
N ILE A 102 -2.40 -6.02 -19.57
CA ILE A 102 -1.70 -5.70 -20.82
C ILE A 102 -1.41 -6.99 -21.62
N ILE A 103 -0.97 -8.05 -20.93
CA ILE A 103 -0.69 -9.36 -21.53
C ILE A 103 -2.00 -10.03 -22.01
N LEU A 104 -3.04 -10.03 -21.17
CA LEU A 104 -4.36 -10.60 -21.52
C LEU A 104 -4.91 -9.95 -22.80
N LEU A 105 -4.76 -8.64 -22.94
CA LEU A 105 -5.26 -7.89 -24.09
C LEU A 105 -4.32 -7.93 -25.30
N GLN A 106 -3.20 -8.65 -25.23
CA GLN A 106 -2.15 -8.68 -26.26
C GLN A 106 -1.71 -7.26 -26.68
N ALA A 107 -1.71 -6.34 -25.72
CA ALA A 107 -1.58 -4.90 -25.95
C ALA A 107 -0.21 -4.36 -25.51
N GLY A 108 0.82 -5.23 -25.50
CA GLY A 108 2.17 -4.86 -25.07
C GLY A 108 2.76 -3.67 -25.84
N HIS A 109 2.45 -3.55 -27.14
CA HIS A 109 2.88 -2.46 -28.00
C HIS A 109 2.19 -1.11 -27.69
N LEU A 110 1.07 -1.12 -26.97
CA LEU A 110 0.37 0.09 -26.55
C LEU A 110 0.85 0.60 -25.19
N SER A 111 1.45 -0.27 -24.38
CA SER A 111 2.01 0.11 -23.07
C SER A 111 3.29 0.93 -23.22
N VAL A 112 3.42 2.00 -22.43
CA VAL A 112 4.65 2.80 -22.36
C VAL A 112 5.79 1.98 -21.76
N VAL A 113 5.48 1.17 -20.76
CA VAL A 113 6.42 0.29 -20.07
C VAL A 113 6.07 -1.15 -20.42
N LYS A 114 7.04 -1.92 -20.93
CA LYS A 114 6.83 -3.34 -21.21
C LYS A 114 6.33 -4.05 -19.93
N PRO A 115 5.35 -4.97 -20.01
CA PRO A 115 4.78 -5.63 -18.82
C PRO A 115 5.83 -6.28 -17.90
N SER A 116 6.89 -6.85 -18.46
CA SER A 116 7.99 -7.45 -17.71
C SER A 116 8.86 -6.44 -16.96
N TRP A 117 8.98 -5.22 -17.49
CA TRP A 117 9.68 -4.10 -16.84
C TRP A 117 8.80 -3.37 -15.84
N LEU A 118 7.49 -3.32 -16.08
CA LEU A 118 6.52 -2.69 -15.18
C LEU A 118 6.66 -3.28 -13.78
N ILE A 119 6.58 -4.61 -13.66
CA ILE A 119 6.71 -5.26 -12.35
C ILE A 119 8.08 -4.99 -11.74
N LYS A 120 9.17 -5.10 -12.51
CA LYS A 120 10.54 -4.94 -11.98
C LYS A 120 10.81 -3.53 -11.49
N VAL A 121 10.57 -2.51 -12.32
CA VAL A 121 10.92 -1.12 -12.02
C VAL A 121 10.13 -0.60 -10.82
N PHE A 122 8.81 -0.79 -10.84
CA PHE A 122 7.96 -0.21 -9.81
C PHE A 122 8.11 -0.95 -8.47
N VAL A 123 8.23 -2.29 -8.49
CA VAL A 123 8.50 -3.04 -7.25
C VAL A 123 9.89 -2.73 -6.70
N THR A 124 10.92 -2.54 -7.55
CA THR A 124 12.24 -2.11 -7.08
C THR A 124 12.18 -0.71 -6.45
N GLY A 125 11.44 0.23 -7.04
CA GLY A 125 11.20 1.55 -6.46
C GLY A 125 10.54 1.46 -5.08
N ASP A 126 9.51 0.62 -4.93
CA ASP A 126 8.85 0.37 -3.65
C ASP A 126 9.78 -0.30 -2.63
N VAL A 127 10.61 -1.25 -3.05
CA VAL A 127 11.60 -1.91 -2.15
C VAL A 127 12.65 -0.91 -1.66
N LEU A 128 13.16 -0.03 -2.53
CA LEU A 128 14.10 1.01 -2.11
C LEU A 128 13.44 1.98 -1.12
N SER A 129 12.21 2.39 -1.41
CA SER A 129 11.40 3.24 -0.53
C SER A 129 11.11 2.56 0.82
N PHE A 130 10.81 1.26 0.80
CA PHE A 130 10.59 0.42 1.97
C PHE A 130 11.84 0.34 2.85
N LEU A 131 13.03 0.15 2.25
CA LEU A 131 14.29 0.10 2.99
C LEU A 131 14.62 1.44 3.64
N ALA A 132 14.39 2.55 2.94
CA ALA A 132 14.53 3.88 3.51
C ALA A 132 13.55 4.10 4.68
N GLN A 133 12.27 3.80 4.50
CA GLN A 133 11.23 3.97 5.53
C GLN A 133 11.48 3.09 6.77
N SER A 134 11.81 1.82 6.58
CA SER A 134 12.14 0.90 7.68
C SER A 134 13.43 1.28 8.40
N GLY A 135 14.47 1.68 7.66
CA GLY A 135 15.70 2.20 8.22
C GLY A 135 15.46 3.47 9.05
N GLY A 136 14.72 4.43 8.50
CA GLY A 136 14.32 5.65 9.19
C GLY A 136 13.46 5.38 10.42
N GLY A 137 12.47 4.50 10.34
CA GLY A 137 11.65 4.08 11.48
C GLY A 137 12.46 3.38 12.59
N GLY A 138 13.42 2.55 12.21
CA GLY A 138 14.37 1.92 13.14
C GLY A 138 15.31 2.92 13.82
N MET A 139 15.78 3.93 13.07
CA MET A 139 16.53 5.07 13.62
C MET A 139 15.67 5.87 14.60
N LEU A 140 14.41 6.14 14.24
CA LEU A 140 13.47 6.91 15.04
C LEU A 140 13.21 6.24 16.39
N ALA A 141 13.02 4.92 16.40
CA ALA A 141 12.79 4.13 17.61
C ALA A 141 13.99 4.08 18.57
N ASN A 142 15.19 4.49 18.11
CA ASN A 142 16.41 4.50 18.91
C ASN A 142 17.01 5.91 19.08
N ALA A 143 16.34 6.95 18.57
CA ALA A 143 16.80 8.32 18.67
C ALA A 143 16.72 8.83 20.12
N LYS A 144 17.83 9.38 20.62
CA LYS A 144 17.96 9.95 21.98
C LYS A 144 18.14 11.47 22.00
N SER A 145 18.26 12.09 20.82
CA SER A 145 18.43 13.53 20.65
C SER A 145 17.53 14.03 19.53
N LYS A 146 17.15 15.31 19.61
CA LYS A 146 16.37 15.97 18.54
C LYS A 146 17.02 15.80 17.17
N THR A 147 18.34 16.01 17.09
CA THR A 147 19.10 15.82 15.84
C THR A 147 19.05 14.40 15.27
N ALA A 148 18.95 13.38 16.11
CA ALA A 148 18.81 11.99 15.66
C ALA A 148 17.38 11.71 15.17
N THR A 149 16.37 12.27 15.86
CA THR A 149 14.96 12.21 15.45
C THR A 149 14.76 12.88 14.10
N ASP A 150 15.24 14.12 13.91
CA ASP A 150 15.10 14.87 12.66
C ASP A 150 15.73 14.11 11.49
N ARG A 151 16.92 13.54 11.68
CA ARG A 151 17.58 12.71 10.65
C ARG A 151 16.77 11.46 10.31
N ALA A 152 16.20 10.80 11.30
CA ALA A 152 15.37 9.62 11.09
C ALA A 152 14.10 9.95 10.30
N GLU A 153 13.42 11.05 10.66
CA GLU A 153 12.23 11.55 9.96
C GLU A 153 12.56 11.91 8.50
N TRP A 154 13.68 12.60 8.24
CA TRP A 154 14.12 12.90 6.87
C TRP A 154 14.42 11.67 6.02
N VAL A 155 14.95 10.59 6.63
CA VAL A 155 15.15 9.31 5.93
C VAL A 155 13.80 8.67 5.57
N ILE A 156 12.80 8.76 6.45
CA ILE A 156 11.43 8.30 6.15
C ILE A 156 10.80 9.14 5.02
N VAL A 157 10.90 10.47 5.10
CA VAL A 157 10.40 11.40 4.06
C VAL A 157 11.04 11.11 2.70
N ALA A 158 12.35 10.85 2.66
CA ALA A 158 13.03 10.48 1.42
C ALA A 158 12.47 9.19 0.81
N GLY A 159 12.21 8.17 1.63
CA GLY A 159 11.56 6.94 1.19
C GLY A 159 10.14 7.17 0.65
N LEU A 160 9.33 7.95 1.36
CA LEU A 160 7.98 8.32 0.93
C LEU A 160 7.98 9.11 -0.39
N ALA A 161 8.94 10.02 -0.57
CA ALA A 161 9.07 10.81 -1.80
C ALA A 161 9.42 9.93 -3.01
N ILE A 162 10.36 8.99 -2.84
CA ILE A 162 10.70 8.02 -3.89
C ILE A 162 9.45 7.21 -4.26
N GLN A 163 8.72 6.70 -3.26
CA GLN A 163 7.51 5.92 -3.48
C GLN A 163 6.47 6.71 -4.29
N ILE A 164 6.20 7.97 -3.93
CA ILE A 164 5.25 8.83 -4.66
C ILE A 164 5.67 9.01 -6.11
N ILE A 165 6.94 9.33 -6.38
CA ILE A 165 7.44 9.55 -7.75
C ILE A 165 7.26 8.30 -8.63
N PHE A 166 7.60 7.12 -8.11
CA PHE A 166 7.41 5.87 -8.83
C PHE A 166 5.93 5.55 -9.02
N PHE A 167 5.10 5.79 -8.00
CA PHE A 167 3.67 5.54 -8.07
C PHE A 167 2.95 6.48 -9.05
N ASP A 168 3.35 7.76 -9.12
CA ASP A 168 2.92 8.73 -10.12
C ASP A 168 3.21 8.25 -11.54
N PHE A 169 4.43 7.78 -11.78
CA PHE A 169 4.81 7.24 -13.07
C PHE A 169 3.98 6.00 -13.45
N PHE A 170 3.63 5.16 -12.47
CA PHE A 170 2.71 4.03 -12.67
C PHE A 170 1.29 4.51 -13.06
N MET A 171 0.74 5.51 -12.37
CA MET A 171 -0.58 6.05 -12.69
C MET A 171 -0.63 6.65 -14.09
N LEU A 172 0.41 7.40 -14.49
CA LEU A 172 0.54 7.93 -15.84
C LEU A 172 0.67 6.81 -16.88
N ALA A 173 1.49 5.79 -16.62
CA ALA A 173 1.60 4.64 -17.51
C ALA A 173 0.25 3.90 -17.67
N THR A 174 -0.53 3.77 -16.59
CA THR A 174 -1.88 3.20 -16.60
C THR A 174 -2.83 4.02 -17.44
N LEU A 175 -2.81 5.36 -17.27
CA LEU A 175 -3.63 6.29 -18.05
C LEU A 175 -3.31 6.22 -19.54
N ILE A 176 -2.03 6.31 -19.89
CA ILE A 176 -1.59 6.25 -21.29
C ILE A 176 -1.97 4.91 -21.91
N PHE A 177 -1.77 3.80 -21.21
CA PHE A 177 -2.19 2.48 -21.67
C PHE A 177 -3.70 2.43 -21.93
N HIS A 178 -4.52 2.90 -20.99
CA HIS A 178 -5.97 2.87 -21.10
C HIS A 178 -6.49 3.74 -22.26
N THR A 179 -5.94 4.94 -22.45
CA THR A 179 -6.30 5.81 -23.59
C THR A 179 -5.91 5.18 -24.92
N ARG A 180 -4.73 4.56 -24.99
CA ARG A 180 -4.25 3.92 -26.22
C ARG A 180 -5.05 2.68 -26.60
N ILE A 181 -5.39 1.80 -25.65
CA ILE A 181 -6.23 0.62 -25.93
C ILE A 181 -7.67 1.01 -26.25
N HIS A 182 -8.17 2.11 -25.70
CA HIS A 182 -9.50 2.62 -26.06
C HIS A 182 -9.53 3.16 -27.50
N SER A 183 -8.48 3.87 -27.91
CA SER A 183 -8.37 4.45 -29.25
C SER A 183 -8.01 3.42 -30.32
N ASN A 184 -7.14 2.46 -29.98
CA ASN A 184 -6.66 1.39 -30.85
C ASN A 184 -6.95 0.02 -30.21
N PRO A 185 -8.21 -0.42 -30.15
CA PRO A 185 -8.56 -1.67 -29.48
C PRO A 185 -8.02 -2.88 -30.25
N THR A 186 -7.27 -3.74 -29.54
CA THR A 186 -6.78 -5.02 -30.07
C THR A 186 -7.94 -5.98 -30.32
N GLN A 187 -7.73 -6.97 -31.19
CA GLN A 187 -8.72 -8.03 -31.45
C GLN A 187 -9.13 -8.72 -30.13
N ALA A 188 -8.16 -9.09 -29.30
CA ALA A 188 -8.41 -9.65 -27.97
C ALA A 188 -9.33 -8.75 -27.13
N SER A 189 -9.10 -7.42 -27.11
CA SER A 189 -9.94 -6.50 -26.32
C SER A 189 -11.40 -6.42 -26.78
N ARG A 190 -11.68 -6.74 -28.05
CA ARG A 190 -13.03 -6.74 -28.65
C ARG A 190 -13.75 -8.07 -28.43
N GLU A 191 -13.01 -9.18 -28.50
CA GLU A 191 -13.57 -10.53 -28.42
C GLU A 191 -13.74 -11.04 -26.98
N LEU A 192 -12.88 -10.59 -26.07
CA LEU A 192 -12.92 -10.97 -24.66
C LEU A 192 -14.21 -10.50 -23.98
N GLN A 193 -15.05 -11.46 -23.58
CA GLN A 193 -16.28 -11.24 -22.80
C GLN A 193 -16.02 -11.01 -21.29
N VAL A 194 -14.76 -10.80 -20.90
CA VAL A 194 -14.40 -10.56 -19.48
C VAL A 194 -14.41 -9.06 -19.16
N PRO A 195 -14.84 -8.66 -17.95
CA PRO A 195 -14.97 -7.25 -17.55
C PRO A 195 -13.62 -6.56 -17.25
N TRP A 196 -12.66 -6.58 -18.18
CA TRP A 196 -11.32 -6.00 -18.01
C TRP A 196 -11.35 -4.48 -17.80
N LYS A 197 -12.29 -3.77 -18.43
CA LYS A 197 -12.49 -2.32 -18.23
C LYS A 197 -12.85 -2.00 -16.79
N LYS A 198 -13.72 -2.82 -16.17
CA LYS A 198 -14.08 -2.66 -14.75
C LYS A 198 -12.85 -2.82 -13.85
N LEU A 199 -11.95 -3.73 -14.19
CA LEU A 199 -10.70 -3.91 -13.46
C LEU A 199 -9.77 -2.68 -13.58
N ILE A 200 -9.69 -2.06 -14.76
CA ILE A 200 -8.96 -0.78 -14.94
C ILE A 200 -9.56 0.35 -14.09
N TYR A 201 -10.90 0.46 -14.01
CA TYR A 201 -11.53 1.45 -13.13
C TYR A 201 -11.26 1.19 -11.64
N ILE A 202 -11.21 -0.08 -11.23
CA ILE A 202 -10.81 -0.45 -9.86
C ILE A 202 -9.34 -0.11 -9.61
N LEU A 203 -8.45 -0.29 -10.60
CA LEU A 203 -7.07 0.17 -10.50
C LEU A 203 -6.99 1.68 -10.30
N TYR A 204 -7.77 2.48 -11.03
CA TYR A 204 -7.79 3.94 -10.78
C TYR A 204 -8.29 4.29 -9.38
N ALA A 205 -9.40 3.69 -8.94
CA ALA A 205 -9.95 3.97 -7.62
C ALA A 205 -8.95 3.64 -6.50
N THR A 206 -8.32 2.47 -6.58
CA THR A 206 -7.33 2.05 -5.58
C THR A 206 -6.02 2.83 -5.69
N SER A 207 -5.58 3.21 -6.89
CA SER A 207 -4.46 4.13 -7.08
C SER A 207 -4.71 5.48 -6.44
N VAL A 208 -5.90 6.06 -6.59
CA VAL A 208 -6.24 7.34 -5.94
C VAL A 208 -6.18 7.21 -4.41
N PHE A 209 -6.71 6.13 -3.84
CA PHE A 209 -6.65 5.90 -2.38
C PHE A 209 -5.22 5.75 -1.86
N ILE A 210 -4.39 4.95 -2.55
CA ILE A 210 -2.98 4.80 -2.20
C ILE A 210 -2.23 6.12 -2.34
N MET A 211 -2.50 6.89 -3.40
CA MET A 211 -1.86 8.19 -3.62
C MET A 211 -2.20 9.21 -2.53
N ILE A 212 -3.49 9.37 -2.20
CA ILE A 212 -3.92 10.31 -1.15
C ILE A 212 -3.25 9.94 0.18
N ARG A 213 -3.20 8.64 0.51
CA ARG A 213 -2.49 8.13 1.69
C ARG A 213 -0.99 8.46 1.64
N SER A 214 -0.31 8.21 0.52
CA SER A 214 1.12 8.52 0.37
C SER A 214 1.42 10.01 0.52
N VAL A 215 0.58 10.89 -0.04
CA VAL A 215 0.68 12.35 0.11
C VAL A 215 0.40 12.78 1.56
N PHE A 216 -0.60 12.19 2.20
CA PHE A 216 -0.87 12.44 3.61
C PHE A 216 0.34 12.05 4.49
N ARG A 217 0.92 10.87 4.27
CA ARG A 217 2.08 10.39 5.03
C ARG A 217 3.30 11.29 4.84
N ILE A 218 3.62 11.72 3.62
CA ILE A 218 4.78 12.62 3.44
C ILE A 218 4.54 13.99 4.12
N VAL A 219 3.32 14.53 4.05
CA VAL A 219 2.97 15.80 4.72
C VAL A 219 3.01 15.65 6.24
N GLU A 220 2.49 14.56 6.79
CA GLU A 220 2.53 14.23 8.22
C GLU A 220 3.98 14.19 8.74
N TYR A 221 4.91 13.58 8.00
CA TYR A 221 6.33 13.54 8.39
C TYR A 221 7.05 14.88 8.17
N ILE A 222 6.68 15.66 7.16
CA ILE A 222 7.28 17.00 6.92
C ILE A 222 6.83 18.00 7.99
N MET A 223 5.56 17.95 8.40
CA MET A 223 5.02 18.84 9.43
C MET A 223 5.59 18.52 10.82
N GLY A 224 6.03 17.28 11.04
CA GLY A 224 6.71 16.85 12.25
C GLY A 224 5.82 16.83 13.49
N ARG A 225 6.47 16.56 14.63
CA ARG A 225 5.84 16.40 15.95
C ARG A 225 5.34 17.74 16.50
N GLY A 226 4.12 17.77 17.04
CA GLY A 226 3.47 19.00 17.51
C GLY A 226 2.61 19.71 16.45
N SER A 227 2.32 19.01 15.35
CA SER A 227 1.41 19.48 14.31
C SER A 227 0.04 18.84 14.47
N GLU A 228 -1.03 19.54 14.09
CA GLU A 228 -2.41 19.02 14.23
C GLU A 228 -2.63 17.66 13.55
N LEU A 229 -1.82 17.33 12.52
CA LEU A 229 -1.89 16.04 11.82
C LEU A 229 -1.32 14.89 12.65
N GLN A 230 -0.22 15.10 13.37
CA GLN A 230 0.37 14.08 14.23
C GLN A 230 -0.27 14.05 15.63
N ASP A 231 -0.78 15.18 16.11
CA ASP A 231 -1.35 15.30 17.44
C ASP A 231 -2.81 14.81 17.51
N ASN A 232 -3.48 14.65 16.36
CA ASN A 232 -4.84 14.14 16.28
C ASN A 232 -4.91 12.85 15.47
N GLU A 233 -5.20 11.74 16.16
CA GLU A 233 -5.32 10.42 15.53
C GLU A 233 -6.43 10.30 14.48
N PHE A 234 -7.40 11.21 14.49
CA PHE A 234 -8.48 11.23 13.51
C PHE A 234 -7.94 11.24 12.07
N TRP A 235 -6.91 12.04 11.81
CA TRP A 235 -6.34 12.16 10.47
C TRP A 235 -5.69 10.86 10.00
N LEU A 236 -5.04 10.12 10.90
CA LEU A 236 -4.49 8.81 10.63
C LEU A 236 -5.60 7.81 10.26
N TYR A 237 -6.70 7.77 11.01
CA TYR A 237 -7.79 6.85 10.67
C TYR A 237 -8.49 7.19 9.34
N VAL A 238 -8.66 8.48 9.04
CA VAL A 238 -9.32 8.92 7.81
C VAL A 238 -8.42 8.76 6.60
N PHE A 239 -7.21 9.32 6.61
CA PHE A 239 -6.35 9.39 5.43
C PHE A 239 -5.37 8.22 5.30
N ASP A 240 -5.29 7.35 6.30
CA ASP A 240 -4.50 6.14 6.23
C ASP A 240 -5.38 4.88 6.29
N ALA A 241 -5.98 4.64 7.45
CA ALA A 241 -6.70 3.40 7.74
C ALA A 241 -7.88 3.17 6.78
N SER A 242 -8.73 4.19 6.61
CA SER A 242 -9.95 4.07 5.83
C SER A 242 -9.67 3.87 4.34
N LEU A 243 -8.68 4.58 3.78
CA LEU A 243 -8.29 4.46 2.38
C LEU A 243 -7.73 3.06 2.07
N MET A 244 -6.97 2.50 3.00
CA MET A 244 -6.41 1.14 2.87
C MET A 244 -7.48 0.06 3.05
N ALA A 245 -8.41 0.26 3.99
CA ALA A 245 -9.56 -0.61 4.14
C ALA A 245 -10.45 -0.59 2.89
N MET A 246 -10.75 0.58 2.35
CA MET A 246 -11.51 0.74 1.09
C MET A 246 -10.83 0.05 -0.09
N THR A 247 -9.51 0.18 -0.20
CA THR A 247 -8.70 -0.52 -1.22
C THR A 247 -8.87 -2.04 -1.09
N SER A 248 -8.77 -2.55 0.13
CA SER A 248 -8.94 -3.97 0.43
C SER A 248 -10.35 -4.48 0.11
N MET A 249 -11.38 -3.71 0.49
CA MET A 249 -12.79 -4.04 0.22
C MET A 249 -13.15 -3.99 -1.27
N LEU A 250 -12.58 -3.06 -2.04
CA LEU A 250 -12.79 -3.00 -3.49
C LEU A 250 -12.32 -4.28 -4.19
N PHE A 251 -11.12 -4.77 -3.84
CA PHE A 251 -10.61 -6.02 -4.40
C PHE A 251 -11.33 -7.26 -3.87
N ASN A 252 -11.89 -7.23 -2.64
CA ASN A 252 -12.79 -8.30 -2.18
C ASN A 252 -14.06 -8.38 -3.02
N GLY A 253 -14.69 -7.23 -3.28
CA GLY A 253 -15.92 -7.16 -4.08
C GLY A 253 -15.70 -7.55 -5.54
N PHE A 254 -14.53 -7.20 -6.09
CA PHE A 254 -14.13 -7.55 -7.45
C PHE A 254 -12.68 -8.04 -7.51
N HIS A 255 -12.53 -9.33 -7.25
CA HIS A 255 -11.24 -9.98 -7.27
C HIS A 255 -10.66 -10.07 -8.69
N PRO A 256 -9.35 -9.76 -8.91
CA PRO A 256 -8.73 -9.80 -10.23
C PRO A 256 -8.82 -11.18 -10.91
N GLY A 257 -8.92 -12.25 -10.12
CA GLY A 257 -9.13 -13.63 -10.61
C GLY A 257 -10.40 -13.85 -11.43
N ARG A 258 -11.39 -12.93 -11.36
CA ARG A 258 -12.57 -12.96 -12.25
C ARG A 258 -12.21 -12.66 -13.71
N VAL A 259 -11.10 -11.96 -13.94
CA VAL A 259 -10.63 -11.55 -15.28
C VAL A 259 -9.32 -12.29 -15.65
N LEU A 260 -8.44 -12.51 -14.67
CA LEU A 260 -7.03 -12.90 -14.87
C LEU A 260 -6.69 -14.32 -14.39
N ARG A 261 -7.66 -15.25 -14.38
CA ARG A 261 -7.50 -16.61 -13.83
C ARG A 261 -6.39 -17.43 -14.50
N ASN A 262 -6.23 -17.31 -15.83
CA ASN A 262 -5.37 -18.21 -16.63
C ASN A 262 -4.17 -17.51 -17.29
N THR A 263 -3.93 -16.22 -17.06
CA THR A 263 -2.80 -15.49 -17.68
C THR A 263 -1.44 -15.88 -17.04
N ALA A 264 -1.43 -16.69 -15.98
CA ALA A 264 -0.20 -17.10 -15.28
C ALA A 264 0.72 -18.01 -16.13
N THR A 265 0.17 -18.74 -17.08
CA THR A 265 0.95 -19.67 -17.91
C THR A 265 1.73 -18.95 -19.01
N THR A 266 1.21 -17.84 -19.54
CA THR A 266 1.78 -17.15 -20.70
C THR A 266 2.98 -16.27 -20.36
N VAL A 267 3.02 -15.64 -19.17
CA VAL A 267 4.12 -14.74 -18.77
C VAL A 267 5.47 -15.47 -18.63
N LYS A 268 5.45 -16.77 -18.31
CA LYS A 268 6.67 -17.59 -18.21
C LYS A 268 7.22 -18.03 -19.56
N THR A 269 6.44 -17.93 -20.64
CA THR A 269 6.83 -18.40 -21.98
C THR A 269 7.39 -17.28 -22.85
N GLU A 270 7.10 -16.01 -22.51
CA GLU A 270 7.59 -14.83 -23.23
C GLU A 270 8.76 -14.12 -22.52
N ALA A 271 9.29 -14.70 -21.45
CA ALA A 271 10.46 -14.23 -20.69
C ALA A 271 11.66 -15.14 -20.95
#